data_AF-A0A2U2PI97-F1
#
_entry.id   AF-A0A2U2PI97-F1
#
_cell.length_a   1.000
_cell.length_b   1.000
_cell.length_c   1.000
_cell.angle_alpha   90.00
_cell.angle_beta   90.00
_cell.angle_gamma   90.00
#
_symmetry.space_group_name_H-M   'P 1'
#
loop_
_entity.id
_entity.type
_entity.pdbx_description
1 polymer ?
#
loop_
_entity_poly.entity_id
_entity_poly.type
_entity_poly.pdbx_seq_one_letter_code
_entity_poly.pdbx_strand_id
1 'polypeptide(L)'
;MYKYRINDLLSELPMKDYHKALKIIPKALGISPNTFSNYRNIRISEDKDIPHQKAILLEKIFGLNPGELLNAEIHYKPISQLIKEYYE
;
A
#
# COMPACT_ATOMS: atom_id res chain seq x y z
N MET A 1 -7.93 0.13 -12.17
CA MET A 1 -7.66 -0.45 -10.83
C MET A 1 -6.40 0.20 -10.27
N TYR A 2 -6.46 0.66 -9.02
CA TYR A 2 -5.29 1.21 -8.34
C TYR A 2 -4.41 0.06 -7.82
N LYS A 3 -3.10 0.28 -7.73
CA LYS A 3 -2.14 -0.70 -7.23
C LYS A 3 -2.32 -0.93 -5.72
N TYR A 4 -2.72 0.12 -5.00
CA TYR A 4 -2.94 0.12 -3.56
C TYR A 4 -4.39 0.47 -3.22
N ARG A 5 -4.95 -0.15 -2.18
CA ARG A 5 -6.31 0.11 -1.66
C ARG A 5 -6.42 1.35 -0.76
N ILE A 6 -5.50 2.30 -0.88
CA ILE A 6 -5.47 3.52 -0.05
C ILE A 6 -6.77 4.32 -0.22
N ASN A 7 -7.33 4.39 -1.43
CA ASN A 7 -8.59 5.09 -1.69
C ASN A 7 -9.77 4.43 -0.98
N ASP A 8 -9.81 3.10 -1.00
CA ASP A 8 -10.87 2.30 -0.37
C ASP A 8 -10.81 2.48 1.15
N LEU A 9 -9.62 2.31 1.76
CA LEU A 9 -9.39 2.51 3.20
C LEU A 9 -9.76 3.92 3.67
N LEU A 10 -9.47 4.94 2.85
CA LEU A 10 -9.87 6.32 3.16
C LEU A 10 -11.37 6.53 3.03
N SER A 11 -12.04 5.85 2.10
CA SER A 11 -13.49 5.98 1.88
C SER A 11 -14.32 5.30 2.96
N GLU A 12 -13.73 4.34 3.70
CA GLU A 12 -14.33 3.74 4.90
C GLU A 12 -14.39 4.71 6.09
N LEU A 13 -13.61 5.80 6.07
CA LEU A 13 -13.61 6.79 7.15
C LEU A 13 -14.80 7.75 7.05
N PRO A 14 -15.32 8.27 8.18
CA PRO A 14 -16.29 9.35 8.17
C PRO A 14 -15.74 10.56 7.40
N MET A 15 -16.59 11.31 6.69
CA MET A 15 -16.17 12.46 5.86
C MET A 15 -15.36 13.51 6.65
N LYS A 16 -15.63 13.68 7.95
CA LYS A 16 -14.84 14.55 8.85
C LYS A 16 -13.42 14.04 9.05
N ASP A 17 -13.24 12.73 9.13
CA ASP A 17 -11.93 12.10 9.35
C ASP A 17 -11.19 11.87 8.05
N TYR A 18 -11.88 11.71 6.92
CA TYR A 18 -11.29 11.70 5.57
C TYR A 18 -10.42 12.95 5.32
N HIS A 19 -10.96 14.14 5.55
CA HIS A 19 -10.21 15.39 5.36
C HIS A 19 -9.05 15.54 6.34
N LYS A 20 -9.19 15.01 7.56
CA LYS A 20 -8.09 14.99 8.54
C LYS A 20 -7.00 14.01 8.13
N ALA A 21 -7.36 12.80 7.72
CA ALA A 21 -6.45 11.77 7.25
C ALA A 21 -5.58 12.28 6.09
N LEU A 22 -6.19 12.99 5.12
CA LEU A 22 -5.46 13.62 4.02
C LEU A 22 -4.41 14.65 4.46
N LYS A 23 -4.56 15.25 5.65
CA LYS A 23 -3.59 16.20 6.21
C LYS A 23 -2.60 15.55 7.17
N ILE A 24 -3.03 14.53 7.91
CA ILE A 24 -2.26 13.86 8.95
C ILE A 24 -1.32 12.82 8.35
N ILE A 25 -1.79 11.99 7.42
CA ILE A 25 -1.00 10.90 6.82
C ILE A 25 0.27 11.42 6.14
N PRO A 26 0.23 12.46 5.28
CA PRO A 26 1.45 12.99 4.68
C PRO A 26 2.45 13.50 5.72
N LYS A 27 1.96 14.18 6.77
CA LYS A 27 2.79 14.68 7.87
C LYS A 27 3.42 13.55 8.68
N ALA A 28 2.65 12.52 9.02
CA ALA A 28 3.13 11.35 9.76
C ALA A 28 4.21 10.59 8.97
N LEU A 29 4.05 10.52 7.64
CA LEU A 29 5.02 9.92 6.74
C LEU A 29 6.22 10.83 6.42
N GLY A 30 6.19 12.11 6.80
CA GLY A 30 7.21 13.09 6.42
C GLY A 30 7.30 13.32 4.91
N ILE A 31 6.18 13.28 4.20
CA ILE A 31 6.10 13.49 2.74
C ILE A 31 5.18 14.65 2.39
N SER A 32 5.32 15.18 1.17
CA SER A 32 4.41 16.21 0.69
C SER A 32 3.00 15.66 0.45
N PRO A 33 1.94 16.48 0.58
CA PRO A 33 0.58 16.08 0.20
C PRO A 33 0.48 15.60 -1.24
N ASN A 34 1.26 16.18 -2.16
CA ASN A 34 1.33 15.73 -3.56
C ASN A 34 1.91 14.31 -3.67
N THR A 35 2.95 14.00 -2.88
CA THR A 35 3.54 12.66 -2.84
C THR A 35 2.50 11.65 -2.35
N PHE A 36 1.72 11.99 -1.31
CA PHE A 36 0.64 11.13 -0.84
C PHE A 36 -0.47 10.95 -1.88
N SER A 37 -0.86 12.03 -2.57
CA SER A 37 -1.79 11.97 -3.69
C SER A 37 -1.29 11.08 -4.83
N ASN A 38 0.01 11.09 -5.11
CA ASN A 38 0.59 10.16 -6.08
C ASN A 38 0.47 8.71 -5.60
N TYR A 39 0.82 8.42 -4.34
CA TYR A 39 0.75 7.07 -3.77
C TYR A 39 -0.65 6.44 -3.89
N ARG A 40 -1.72 7.19 -3.58
CA ARG A 40 -3.10 6.70 -3.74
C ARG A 40 -3.58 6.57 -5.19
N ASN A 41 -2.88 7.19 -6.14
CA ASN A 41 -3.27 7.22 -7.55
C ASN A 41 -2.40 6.31 -8.44
N ILE A 42 -1.43 5.58 -7.87
CA ILE A 42 -0.61 4.64 -8.64
C ILE A 42 -1.51 3.57 -9.24
N ARG A 43 -1.48 3.46 -10.58
CA ARG A 43 -2.22 2.43 -11.30
C ARG A 43 -1.46 1.12 -11.29
N ILE A 44 -2.17 0.00 -11.35
CA ILE A 44 -1.55 -1.34 -11.41
C ILE A 44 -0.64 -1.51 -12.64
N SER A 45 -0.90 -0.77 -13.72
CA SER A 45 -0.11 -0.76 -14.95
C SER A 45 1.12 0.14 -14.90
N GLU A 46 1.30 0.93 -13.86
CA GLU A 46 2.49 1.78 -13.71
C GLU A 46 3.62 1.00 -13.01
N ASP A 47 4.83 1.19 -13.52
CA ASP A 47 6.08 0.68 -12.93
C ASP A 47 6.45 1.37 -11.61
N LYS A 48 5.77 2.48 -11.30
CA LYS A 48 6.00 3.22 -10.06
C LYS A 48 5.47 2.44 -8.86
N ASP A 49 6.22 2.53 -7.78
CA ASP A 49 5.81 2.00 -6.48
C ASP A 49 6.01 3.00 -5.35
N ILE A 50 5.26 2.76 -4.27
CA ILE A 50 5.51 3.44 -3.01
C ILE A 50 6.82 2.87 -2.46
N PRO A 51 7.77 3.72 -2.00
CA PRO A 51 8.96 3.25 -1.31
C PRO A 51 8.57 2.29 -0.19
N HIS A 52 9.21 1.12 -0.12
CA HIS A 52 8.84 0.03 0.78
C HIS A 52 8.65 0.47 2.24
N GLN A 53 9.56 1.29 2.76
CA GLN A 53 9.45 1.84 4.11
C GLN A 53 8.16 2.67 4.32
N LYS A 54 7.74 3.45 3.31
CA LYS A 54 6.52 4.25 3.37
C LYS A 54 5.27 3.38 3.25
N ALA A 55 5.32 2.31 2.45
CA ALA A 55 4.23 1.33 2.36
C ALA A 55 3.99 0.64 3.72
N ILE A 56 5.05 0.18 4.40
CA ILE A 56 4.94 -0.40 5.74
C ILE A 56 4.36 0.60 6.74
N LEU A 57 4.80 1.86 6.70
CA LEU A 57 4.26 2.88 7.59
C LEU A 57 2.77 3.15 7.29
N LEU A 58 2.36 3.15 6.03
CA LEU A 58 0.95 3.25 5.64
C LEU A 58 0.13 2.08 6.18
N GLU A 59 0.61 0.85 6.03
CA GLU A 59 -0.03 -0.35 6.61
C GLU A 59 -0.24 -0.19 8.11
N LYS A 60 0.78 0.25 8.85
CA LYS A 60 0.67 0.52 10.29
C LYS A 60 -0.31 1.64 10.61
N ILE A 61 -0.36 2.72 9.82
CA ILE A 61 -1.29 3.84 10.02
C ILE A 61 -2.74 3.38 9.84
N PHE A 62 -2.99 2.50 8.88
CA PHE A 62 -4.32 1.93 8.62
C PHE A 62 -4.64 0.69 9.47
N GLY A 63 -3.70 0.21 10.29
CA GLY A 63 -3.89 -0.98 11.13
C GLY A 63 -3.95 -2.29 10.35
N LEU A 64 -3.30 -2.36 9.19
CA LEU A 64 -3.26 -3.53 8.31
C LEU A 64 -2.05 -4.42 8.59
N ASN A 65 -2.15 -5.70 8.19
CA ASN A 65 -1.00 -6.60 8.15
C ASN A 65 -0.09 -6.29 6.95
N PRO A 66 1.20 -6.70 7.02
CA PRO A 66 2.14 -6.51 5.91
C PRO A 66 1.62 -7.16 4.61
N GLY A 67 1.60 -6.40 3.53
CA GLY A 67 1.13 -6.83 2.21
C GLY A 67 -0.35 -6.55 1.94
N GLU A 68 -1.16 -6.24 2.94
CA GLU A 68 -2.60 -6.00 2.76
C GLU A 68 -2.90 -4.62 2.13
N LEU A 69 -1.92 -3.72 2.03
CA LEU A 69 -2.09 -2.44 1.34
C LEU A 69 -2.20 -2.60 -0.18
N LEU A 70 -1.64 -3.68 -0.73
CA LEU A 70 -1.72 -3.98 -2.15
C LEU A 70 -3.11 -4.49 -2.51
N ASN A 71 -3.62 -4.08 -3.68
CA ASN A 71 -4.86 -4.62 -4.23
C ASN A 71 -4.66 -6.02 -4.86
N ALA A 72 -3.43 -6.45 -5.04
CA ALA A 72 -3.08 -7.74 -5.59
C ALA A 72 -2.50 -8.63 -4.51
N GLU A 73 -3.03 -9.84 -4.36
CA GLU A 73 -2.39 -10.88 -3.58
C GLU A 73 -1.17 -11.41 -4.34
N ILE A 74 0.00 -11.32 -3.70
CA ILE A 74 1.23 -11.91 -4.23
C ILE A 74 1.42 -13.27 -3.56
N HIS A 75 0.99 -14.31 -4.27
CA HIS A 75 1.30 -15.69 -3.89
C HIS A 75 2.50 -16.18 -4.70
N TYR A 76 3.57 -16.55 -4.00
CA TYR A 76 4.71 -17.20 -4.64
C TYR A 76 5.12 -18.44 -3.85
N LYS A 77 5.65 -19.43 -4.56
CA LYS A 77 6.06 -20.69 -3.93
C LYS A 77 7.23 -20.42 -2.97
N PRO A 78 7.22 -21.03 -1.77
CA PRO A 78 8.37 -20.93 -0.88
C PRO A 78 9.59 -21.61 -1.51
N ILE A 79 10.79 -21.15 -1.15
CA ILE A 79 12.05 -21.70 -1.68
C ILE A 79 12.14 -23.23 -1.49
N SER A 80 11.61 -23.75 -0.39
CA SER A 80 11.57 -25.20 -0.11
C SER A 80 10.79 -26.01 -1.14
N GLN A 81 9.79 -25.41 -1.80
CA GLN A 81 9.04 -26.04 -2.87
C GLN A 81 9.72 -25.86 -4.22
N LEU A 82 10.29 -24.68 -4.49
CA LEU A 82 11.08 -24.41 -5.71
C LEU A 82 12.30 -25.33 -5.81
N ILE A 83 12.96 -25.61 -4.68
CA ILE A 83 14.09 -26.54 -4.61
C ILE A 83 13.64 -27.95 -5.01
N LYS A 84 12.50 -28.43 -4.51
CA LYS A 84 11.99 -29.77 -4.87
C LYS A 84 11.74 -29.88 -6.37
N GLU A 85 11.09 -28.88 -6.95
CA GLU A 85 10.79 -28.83 -8.40
C GLU A 85 12.03 -28.72 -9.29
N TYR A 86 13.18 -28.27 -8.76
CA TYR A 86 14.44 -28.19 -9.51
C TYR A 86 15.23 -29.51 -9.54
N TYR A 87 15.02 -30.37 -8.55
CA TYR A 87 15.68 -31.68 -8.45
C TYR A 87 14.85 -32.84 -9.03
N GLU A 88 13.64 -32.56 -9.53
CA GLU A 88 12.81 -33.45 -10.36
C GLU A 88 13.06 -33.21 -11.85
#